data_AF-A0A084VFK2-F1
#
_entry.id   AF-A0A084VFK2-F1
#
_cell.length_a   1.000
_cell.length_b   1.000
_cell.length_c   1.000
_cell.angle_alpha   90.00
_cell.angle_beta   90.00
_cell.angle_gamma   90.00
#
_symmetry.space_group_name_H-M   'P 1'
#
loop_
_entity.id
_entity.type
_entity.pdbx_description
1 polymer ?
#
loop_
_entity_poly.entity_id
_entity_poly.type
_entity_poly.pdbx_seq_one_letter_code
_entity_poly.pdbx_strand_id
1 'polypeptide(L)'
;MADFVQLDDGHYLVDIVRVPGEQVHLKCILFDMKSLWMEQLPIEAVVERENKRDPVCCYTEALIDTLLAEKPASYTLQPSATEDEDADESHRRLTVKYYVYDTPVTLQFQLRPGTADELSECVILPLWRAVLLLDAKNRSLAEQLVKKDDEIAQYRAEGAELKRTTVQTTKFEAQQFDEKFPLSAPTGKGLNIPRILDGREQRQKLINAVQLVVEPTGQPDSPSTSGRGTKRSPSTNPRNKSMAMAERFKMQSSDDEPDDPNNVK
;
A
#
# COMPACT_ATOMS: atom_id res chain seq x y z
N MET A 1 5.02 5.30 13.11
CA MET A 1 4.14 4.22 12.60
C MET A 1 2.79 4.43 13.26
N ALA A 2 1.70 4.41 12.49
CA ALA A 2 0.37 4.58 13.06
C ALA A 2 -0.01 3.36 13.92
N ASP A 3 -0.51 3.60 15.12
CA ASP A 3 -1.00 2.57 16.05
C ASP A 3 -2.48 2.81 16.36
N PHE A 4 -3.20 1.73 16.63
CA PHE A 4 -4.60 1.78 17.02
C PHE A 4 -4.73 1.34 18.48
N VAL A 5 -5.05 2.29 19.35
CA VAL A 5 -4.89 2.16 20.79
C VAL A 5 -6.21 2.40 21.51
N GLN A 6 -6.45 1.62 22.56
CA GLN A 6 -7.54 1.84 23.48
C GLN A 6 -7.04 2.74 24.62
N LEU A 7 -7.67 3.90 24.80
CA LEU A 7 -7.35 4.88 25.83
C LEU A 7 -8.65 5.20 26.56
N ASP A 8 -8.66 5.13 27.89
CA ASP A 8 -9.76 5.44 28.82
C ASP A 8 -11.18 5.20 28.24
N ASP A 9 -11.68 6.16 27.45
CA ASP A 9 -13.06 6.24 26.97
C ASP A 9 -13.26 5.87 25.48
N GLY A 10 -12.23 5.44 24.77
CA GLY A 10 -12.34 5.24 23.32
C GLY A 10 -11.19 4.52 22.63
N HIS A 11 -11.35 4.38 21.32
CA HIS A 11 -10.30 3.89 20.43
C HIS A 11 -9.77 5.05 19.60
N TYR A 12 -8.46 5.15 19.55
CA TYR A 12 -7.76 6.22 18.87
C TYR A 12 -6.75 5.65 17.90
N LEU A 13 -6.63 6.30 16.75
CA LEU A 13 -5.48 6.17 15.88
C LEU A 13 -4.45 7.21 16.32
N VAL A 14 -3.25 6.76 16.64
CA VAL A 14 -2.10 7.60 16.98
C VAL A 14 -1.08 7.45 15.86
N ASP A 15 -0.67 8.54 15.23
CA ASP A 15 0.43 8.52 14.28
C ASP A 15 1.46 9.58 14.64
N ILE A 16 2.70 9.14 14.80
CA ILE A 16 3.84 10.00 15.12
C ILE A 16 4.83 9.84 13.97
N VAL A 17 5.04 10.94 13.27
CA VAL A 17 5.82 10.96 12.04
C VAL A 17 6.78 12.14 12.03
N ARG A 18 7.96 11.86 11.48
CA ARG A 18 8.94 12.87 11.13
C ARG A 18 8.58 13.43 9.75
N VAL A 19 8.35 14.72 9.67
CA VAL A 19 8.02 15.43 8.43
C VAL A 19 9.28 16.12 7.91
N PRO A 20 9.86 15.65 6.79
CA PRO A 20 11.03 16.29 6.20
C PRO A 20 10.66 17.66 5.63
N GLY A 21 11.58 18.61 5.70
CA GLY A 21 11.42 19.99 5.23
C GLY A 21 12.70 20.80 5.44
N GLU A 22 12.64 22.12 5.22
CA GLU A 22 13.77 23.02 5.52
C GLU A 22 14.18 22.94 7.00
N GLN A 23 13.18 22.82 7.88
CA GLN A 23 13.35 22.37 9.25
C GLN A 23 12.60 21.07 9.43
N VAL A 24 13.23 20.10 10.08
CA VAL A 24 12.60 18.80 10.30
C VAL A 24 11.62 18.92 11.46
N HIS A 25 10.37 18.56 11.20
CA HIS A 25 9.30 18.65 12.18
C HIS A 25 8.93 17.26 12.68
N LEU A 26 8.56 17.19 13.96
CA LEU A 26 7.85 16.06 14.51
C LEU A 26 6.36 16.38 14.54
N LYS A 27 5.56 15.52 13.92
CA LYS A 27 4.10 15.64 13.88
C LYS A 27 3.47 14.46 14.62
N CYS A 28 2.61 14.76 15.58
CA CYS A 28 1.78 13.79 16.27
C CYS A 28 0.31 14.02 15.91
N ILE A 29 -0.39 12.96 15.54
CA ILE A 29 -1.80 12.95 15.18
C ILE A 29 -2.52 11.98 16.10
N LEU A 30 -3.64 12.41 16.65
CA LEU A 30 -4.58 11.60 17.42
C LEU A 30 -5.96 11.72 16.79
N PHE A 31 -6.60 10.61 16.43
CA PHE A 31 -7.88 10.61 15.72
C PHE A 31 -8.82 9.53 16.27
N ASP A 32 -10.05 9.90 16.63
CA ASP A 32 -11.05 8.99 17.23
C ASP A 32 -12.20 8.64 16.27
N MET A 33 -11.98 8.83 14.96
CA MET A 33 -13.01 8.74 13.90
C MET A 33 -14.06 9.85 13.89
N LYS A 34 -14.02 10.80 14.83
CA LYS A 34 -14.94 11.96 14.91
C LYS A 34 -14.18 13.29 14.90
N SER A 35 -13.07 13.34 15.61
CA SER A 35 -12.29 14.54 15.91
C SER A 35 -10.80 14.23 15.77
N LEU A 36 -10.08 15.25 15.31
CA LEU A 36 -8.64 15.22 15.12
C LEU A 36 -7.99 16.09 16.20
N TRP A 37 -6.91 15.61 16.80
CA TRP A 37 -5.98 16.44 17.56
C TRP A 37 -4.59 16.27 16.99
N MET A 38 -3.82 17.36 16.98
CA MET A 38 -2.46 17.31 16.47
C MET A 38 -1.52 18.29 17.15
N GLU A 39 -0.26 17.93 17.09
CA GLU A 39 0.88 18.81 17.38
C GLU A 39 1.89 18.68 16.26
N GLN A 40 2.46 19.79 15.83
CA GLN A 40 3.57 19.81 14.89
C GLN A 40 4.59 20.84 15.36
N LEU A 41 5.80 20.39 15.64
CA LEU A 41 6.88 21.25 16.13
C LEU A 41 8.22 20.86 15.50
N PRO A 42 9.15 21.82 15.34
CA PRO A 42 10.53 21.50 15.00
C PRO A 42 11.13 20.54 16.01
N ILE A 43 11.94 19.57 15.55
CA ILE A 43 12.58 18.58 16.44
C ILE A 43 13.39 19.26 17.55
N GLU A 44 14.08 20.36 17.24
CA GLU A 44 14.86 21.13 18.21
C GLU A 44 13.99 21.65 19.37
N ALA A 45 12.80 22.17 19.05
CA ALA A 45 11.85 22.65 20.05
C ALA A 45 11.29 21.51 20.90
N VAL A 46 11.09 20.32 20.31
CA VAL A 46 10.71 19.12 21.06
C VAL A 46 11.85 18.74 22.01
N VAL A 47 13.09 18.62 21.53
CA VAL A 47 14.26 18.30 22.36
C VAL A 47 14.41 19.27 23.53
N GLU A 48 14.29 20.58 23.28
CA GLU A 48 14.39 21.60 24.31
C GLU A 48 13.29 21.44 25.36
N ARG A 49 12.04 21.21 24.93
CA ARG A 49 10.90 21.00 25.82
C ARG A 49 11.07 19.74 26.68
N GLU A 50 11.45 18.62 26.06
CA GLU A 50 11.59 17.37 26.76
C GLU A 50 12.75 17.42 27.77
N ASN A 51 13.87 18.06 27.43
CA ASN A 51 14.98 18.30 28.36
C ASN A 51 14.60 19.23 29.53
N LYS A 52 13.71 20.20 29.31
CA LYS A 52 13.16 21.04 30.40
C LYS A 52 12.23 20.24 31.31
N ARG A 53 11.43 19.33 30.76
CA ARG A 53 10.51 18.49 31.56
C ARG A 53 11.25 17.42 32.35
N ASP A 54 12.16 16.71 31.70
CA ASP A 54 12.91 15.60 32.26
C ASP A 54 14.41 15.78 31.98
N PRO A 55 15.11 16.54 32.84
CA PRO A 55 16.54 16.80 32.71
C PRO A 55 17.42 15.54 32.85
N VAL A 56 16.85 14.41 33.29
CA VAL A 56 17.61 13.17 33.53
C VAL A 56 17.83 12.39 32.24
N CYS A 57 16.86 12.41 31.33
CA CYS A 57 16.87 11.57 30.13
C CYS A 57 17.71 12.13 28.96
N CYS A 58 18.20 13.38 29.04
CA CYS A 58 19.06 14.03 28.02
C CYS A 58 18.59 13.76 26.58
N TYR A 59 17.44 14.32 26.22
CA TYR A 59 16.87 14.21 24.88
C TYR A 59 17.81 14.81 23.82
N THR A 60 17.97 14.08 22.73
CA THR A 60 18.68 14.50 21.52
C THR A 60 17.85 14.11 20.31
N GLU A 61 18.12 14.70 19.15
CA GLU A 61 17.46 14.28 17.90
C GLU A 61 17.67 12.79 17.61
N ALA A 62 18.88 12.26 17.85
CA ALA A 62 19.18 10.84 17.66
C ALA A 62 18.38 9.93 18.61
N LEU A 63 18.15 10.37 19.86
CA LEU A 63 17.28 9.64 20.77
C LEU A 63 15.84 9.63 20.24
N ILE A 64 15.31 10.77 19.80
CA ILE A 64 13.96 10.85 19.23
C ILE A 64 13.84 9.91 18.03
N ASP A 65 14.82 9.90 17.11
CA ASP A 65 14.84 8.99 15.97
C ASP A 65 14.82 7.51 16.41
N THR A 66 15.55 7.18 17.49
CA THR A 66 15.52 5.83 18.08
C THR A 66 14.14 5.50 18.65
N LEU A 67 13.50 6.43 19.36
CA LEU A 67 12.15 6.25 19.90
C LEU A 67 11.12 6.02 18.79
N LEU A 68 11.21 6.75 17.68
CA LEU A 68 10.27 6.62 16.55
C LEU A 68 10.44 5.31 15.77
N ALA A 69 11.63 4.70 15.83
CA ALA A 69 11.89 3.39 15.25
C ALA A 69 11.36 2.24 16.13
N GLU A 70 11.29 2.47 17.44
CA GLU A 70 10.79 1.50 18.42
C GLU A 70 9.26 1.51 18.52
N LYS A 71 8.69 0.37 18.91
CA LYS A 71 7.27 0.30 19.20
C LYS A 71 6.99 0.93 20.58
N PRO A 72 6.02 1.84 20.69
CA PRO A 72 5.58 2.35 21.98
C PRO A 72 5.11 1.23 22.91
N ALA A 73 5.51 1.31 24.18
CA ALA A 73 5.14 0.36 25.21
C ALA A 73 3.75 0.66 25.79
N SER A 74 3.41 1.94 25.94
CA SER A 74 2.09 2.37 26.40
C SER A 74 1.81 3.81 26.02
N TYR A 75 0.53 4.18 26.04
CA TYR A 75 0.03 5.52 25.79
C TYR A 75 -0.83 5.96 26.96
N THR A 76 -0.81 7.25 27.28
CA THR A 76 -1.66 7.85 28.31
C THR A 76 -2.17 9.18 27.80
N LEU A 77 -3.48 9.38 27.87
CA LEU A 77 -4.16 10.59 27.41
C LEU A 77 -4.70 11.33 28.62
N GLN A 78 -4.41 12.63 28.70
CA GLN A 78 -4.91 13.49 29.76
C GLN A 78 -5.46 14.77 29.16
N PRO A 79 -6.48 15.41 29.77
CA PRO A 79 -6.80 16.79 29.44
C PRO A 79 -5.56 17.67 29.62
N SER A 80 -5.32 18.60 28.69
CA SER A 80 -4.21 19.53 28.86
C SER A 80 -4.59 20.59 29.90
N ALA A 81 -4.07 20.46 31.11
CA ALA A 81 -4.03 21.59 32.04
C ALA A 81 -2.90 22.53 31.59
N THR A 82 -3.23 23.53 30.77
CA THR A 82 -2.41 24.74 30.67
C THR A 82 -2.75 25.62 31.88
N GLU A 83 -1.73 26.25 32.47
CA GLU A 83 -1.88 27.15 33.63
C GLU A 83 -2.60 28.47 33.27
N ASP A 84 -2.93 28.66 32.00
CA ASP A 84 -3.71 29.76 31.49
C ASP A 84 -5.21 29.51 31.74
N GLU A 85 -5.89 30.46 32.40
CA GLU A 85 -7.33 30.39 32.75
C GLU A 85 -8.27 30.27 31.52
N ASP A 86 -7.74 30.38 30.30
CA ASP A 86 -8.43 30.21 29.01
C ASP A 86 -8.14 28.86 28.32
N ALA A 87 -7.59 27.88 29.04
CA ALA A 87 -7.33 26.54 28.52
C ALA A 87 -8.62 25.84 28.09
N ASP A 88 -8.96 25.96 26.80
CA ASP A 88 -10.08 25.27 26.17
C ASP A 88 -9.96 23.75 26.44
N GLU A 89 -10.99 23.16 27.07
CA GLU A 89 -11.10 21.73 27.47
C GLU A 89 -10.86 20.76 26.30
N SER A 90 -10.81 21.30 25.08
CA SER A 90 -10.54 20.61 23.83
C SER A 90 -9.07 20.18 23.65
N HIS A 91 -8.11 20.76 24.37
CA HIS A 91 -6.69 20.39 24.28
C HIS A 91 -6.38 19.11 25.05
N ARG A 92 -5.51 18.26 24.48
CA ARG A 92 -5.13 16.97 25.07
C ARG A 92 -3.63 16.83 25.17
N ARG A 93 -3.19 16.16 26.23
CA ARG A 93 -1.81 15.77 26.46
C ARG A 93 -1.67 14.28 26.23
N LEU A 94 -0.89 13.90 25.22
CA LEU A 94 -0.56 12.51 24.95
C LEU A 94 0.84 12.22 25.46
N THR A 95 0.96 11.25 26.36
CA THR A 95 2.24 10.73 26.84
C THR A 95 2.48 9.35 26.25
N VAL A 96 3.63 9.18 25.61
CA VAL A 96 4.04 7.94 24.96
C VAL A 96 5.25 7.39 25.68
N LYS A 97 5.15 6.15 26.16
CA LYS A 97 6.23 5.49 26.90
C LYS A 97 6.94 4.51 25.99
N TYR A 98 8.26 4.54 26.03
CA TYR A 98 9.17 3.63 25.33
C TYR A 98 10.10 2.95 26.33
N TYR A 99 10.70 1.84 25.92
CA TYR A 99 11.83 1.24 26.64
C TYR A 99 13.04 1.21 25.72
N VAL A 100 14.09 1.93 26.10
CA VAL A 100 15.37 1.95 25.39
C VAL A 100 16.39 1.30 26.31
N TYR A 101 16.90 0.12 25.94
CA TYR A 101 17.80 -0.69 26.80
C TYR A 101 17.26 -0.85 28.23
N ASP A 102 16.02 -1.32 28.36
CA ASP A 102 15.28 -1.49 29.63
C ASP A 102 15.07 -0.21 30.46
N THR A 103 15.46 0.95 29.93
CA THR A 103 15.24 2.25 30.56
C THR A 103 13.94 2.86 30.04
N PRO A 104 12.97 3.20 30.91
CA PRO A 104 11.73 3.83 30.48
C PRO A 104 12.01 5.28 30.06
N VAL A 105 11.67 5.61 28.82
CA VAL A 105 11.74 6.97 28.27
C VAL A 105 10.33 7.42 27.90
N THR A 106 9.96 8.66 28.22
CA THR A 106 8.62 9.17 27.91
C THR A 106 8.72 10.36 26.95
N LEU A 107 7.83 10.40 25.96
CA LEU A 107 7.70 11.51 25.04
C LEU A 107 6.31 12.12 25.20
N GLN A 108 6.22 13.43 25.39
CA GLN A 108 4.95 14.10 25.62
C GLN A 108 4.59 15.04 24.47
N PHE A 109 3.32 14.99 24.07
CA PHE A 109 2.74 15.85 23.05
C PHE A 109 1.62 16.70 23.62
N GLN A 110 1.60 17.98 23.24
CA GLN A 110 0.53 18.93 23.55
C GLN A 110 -0.35 19.10 22.31
N LEU A 111 -1.41 18.32 22.25
CA LEU A 111 -2.28 18.21 21.09
C LEU A 111 -3.38 19.26 21.17
N ARG A 112 -3.47 20.11 20.15
CA ARG A 112 -4.61 20.99 19.94
C ARG A 112 -5.66 20.34 19.03
N PRO A 113 -6.92 20.77 19.09
CA PRO A 113 -7.89 20.38 18.07
C PRO A 113 -7.37 20.71 16.66
N GLY A 114 -7.56 19.76 15.75
CA GLY A 114 -7.25 19.91 14.34
C GLY A 114 -8.31 20.75 13.63
N THR A 115 -7.88 21.52 12.63
CA THR A 115 -8.80 22.25 11.76
C THR A 115 -9.46 21.32 10.73
N ALA A 116 -10.48 21.82 10.04
CA ALA A 116 -11.11 21.08 8.94
C ALA A 116 -10.13 20.78 7.80
N ASP A 117 -9.20 21.71 7.53
CA ASP A 117 -8.17 21.54 6.50
C ASP A 117 -7.18 20.44 6.92
N GLU A 118 -6.77 20.41 8.18
CA GLU A 118 -5.87 19.38 8.71
C GLU A 118 -6.53 18.00 8.72
N LEU A 119 -7.82 17.92 9.05
CA LEU A 119 -8.60 16.69 8.92
C LEU A 119 -8.69 16.23 7.46
N SER A 120 -8.89 17.18 6.55
CA SER A 120 -8.92 16.91 5.12
C SER A 120 -7.59 16.32 4.65
N GLU A 121 -6.48 16.97 4.98
CA GLU A 121 -5.13 16.58 4.56
C GLU A 121 -4.65 15.27 5.18
N CYS A 122 -4.91 15.06 6.47
CA CYS A 122 -4.39 13.91 7.21
C CYS A 122 -5.23 12.64 7.01
N VAL A 123 -6.53 12.79 6.79
CA VAL A 123 -7.47 11.65 6.79
C VAL A 123 -8.22 11.56 5.48
N ILE A 124 -8.98 12.59 5.10
CA ILE A 124 -9.96 12.50 4.01
C ILE A 124 -9.27 12.32 2.65
N LEU A 125 -8.27 13.15 2.33
CA LEU A 125 -7.55 13.07 1.05
C LEU A 125 -6.77 11.75 0.90
N PRO A 126 -5.98 11.28 1.89
CA PRO A 126 -5.33 9.97 1.81
C PRO A 126 -6.32 8.82 1.61
N LEU A 127 -7.47 8.83 2.30
CA LEU A 127 -8.51 7.82 2.13
C LEU A 127 -9.07 7.80 0.71
N TRP A 128 -9.38 8.97 0.13
CA TRP A 128 -9.84 9.03 -1.26
C TRP A 128 -8.79 8.56 -2.26
N ARG A 129 -7.52 8.91 -2.05
CA ARG A 129 -6.42 8.42 -2.88
C ARG A 129 -6.33 6.90 -2.82
N ALA A 130 -6.45 6.31 -1.62
CA ALA A 130 -6.45 4.86 -1.44
C ALA A 130 -7.64 4.20 -2.14
N VAL A 131 -8.86 4.75 -2.00
CA VAL A 131 -10.06 4.25 -2.67
C VAL A 131 -9.90 4.28 -4.19
N LEU A 132 -9.42 5.38 -4.76
CA LEU A 132 -9.18 5.49 -6.20
C LEU A 132 -8.12 4.52 -6.71
N LEU A 133 -7.03 4.34 -5.95
CA LEU A 133 -5.96 3.41 -6.31
C LEU A 133 -6.45 1.96 -6.29
N LEU A 134 -7.23 1.58 -5.28
CA LEU A 134 -7.83 0.25 -5.17
C LEU A 134 -8.87 0.01 -6.27
N ASP A 135 -9.70 0.99 -6.59
CA ASP A 135 -10.66 0.95 -7.70
C ASP A 135 -9.95 0.75 -9.06
N ALA A 136 -8.88 1.52 -9.32
CA ALA A 136 -8.07 1.37 -10.52
C ALA A 136 -7.43 -0.03 -10.61
N LYS A 137 -6.88 -0.53 -9.49
CA LYS A 137 -6.31 -1.88 -9.41
C LYS A 137 -7.35 -2.96 -9.68
N ASN A 138 -8.55 -2.84 -9.10
CA ASN A 138 -9.64 -3.80 -9.34
C ASN A 138 -10.04 -3.84 -10.81
N ARG A 139 -10.18 -2.69 -11.47
CA ARG A 139 -10.47 -2.64 -12.92
C ARG A 139 -9.35 -3.25 -13.76
N SER A 140 -8.09 -2.94 -13.45
CA SER A 140 -6.95 -3.52 -14.18
C SER A 140 -6.90 -5.05 -14.03
N LEU A 141 -7.16 -5.58 -12.83
CA LEU A 141 -7.23 -7.02 -12.59
C LEU A 141 -8.40 -7.67 -13.35
N ALA A 142 -9.57 -7.02 -13.37
CA ALA A 142 -10.70 -7.51 -14.15
C ALA A 142 -10.38 -7.59 -15.66
N GLU A 143 -9.73 -6.57 -16.23
CA GLU A 143 -9.28 -6.59 -17.63
C GLU A 143 -8.24 -7.70 -17.89
N GLN A 144 -7.32 -7.94 -16.95
CA GLN A 144 -6.36 -9.03 -17.05
C GLN A 144 -7.02 -10.40 -17.02
N LEU A 145 -8.04 -10.59 -16.18
CA LEU A 145 -8.82 -11.84 -16.14
C LEU A 145 -9.53 -12.09 -17.48
N VAL A 146 -10.16 -11.08 -18.06
CA VAL A 146 -10.79 -11.20 -19.39
C VAL A 146 -9.77 -11.59 -20.46
N LYS A 147 -8.60 -10.93 -20.50
CA LYS A 147 -7.52 -11.29 -21.44
C LYS A 147 -7.02 -12.72 -21.26
N LYS A 148 -6.96 -13.20 -20.01
CA LYS A 148 -6.55 -14.58 -19.70
C LYS A 148 -7.62 -15.59 -20.11
N ASP A 149 -8.90 -15.26 -19.96
CA ASP A 149 -9.98 -16.10 -20.47
C ASP A 149 -9.97 -16.21 -22.00
N ASP A 150 -9.67 -15.12 -22.70
CA ASP A 150 -9.52 -15.11 -24.16
C ASP A 150 -8.33 -15.99 -24.59
N GLU A 151 -7.20 -15.91 -23.88
CA GLU A 151 -6.03 -16.78 -24.09
C GLU A 151 -6.37 -18.26 -23.88
N ILE A 152 -7.09 -18.60 -22.81
CA ILE A 152 -7.54 -19.98 -22.53
C ILE A 152 -8.50 -20.48 -23.62
N ALA A 153 -9.41 -19.62 -24.09
CA ALA A 153 -10.33 -19.95 -25.17
C ALA A 153 -9.58 -20.21 -26.49
N GLN A 154 -8.54 -19.44 -26.78
CA GLN A 154 -7.68 -19.65 -27.93
C GLN A 154 -6.96 -21.01 -27.87
N TYR A 155 -6.32 -21.36 -26.74
CA TYR A 155 -5.68 -22.68 -26.61
C TYR A 155 -6.65 -23.83 -26.84
N ARG A 156 -7.89 -23.73 -26.33
CA ARG A 156 -8.93 -24.74 -26.57
C ARG A 156 -9.33 -24.81 -28.05
N ALA A 157 -9.44 -23.67 -28.74
CA ALA A 157 -9.76 -23.62 -30.15
C ALA A 157 -8.64 -24.23 -31.03
N GLU A 158 -7.39 -24.13 -30.60
CA GLU A 158 -6.22 -24.75 -31.24
C GLU A 158 -6.07 -26.25 -30.94
N GLY A 159 -6.98 -26.84 -30.13
CA GLY A 159 -7.00 -28.26 -29.80
C GLY A 159 -6.17 -28.64 -28.57
N ALA A 160 -5.76 -27.67 -27.75
CA ALA A 160 -5.08 -27.97 -26.49
C ALA A 160 -6.06 -28.57 -25.47
N GLU A 161 -5.69 -29.71 -24.88
CA GLU A 161 -6.45 -30.38 -23.83
C GLU A 161 -5.72 -30.31 -22.48
N LEU A 162 -6.49 -30.11 -21.41
CA LEU A 162 -5.97 -30.07 -20.05
C LEU A 162 -5.73 -31.48 -19.52
N LYS A 163 -4.48 -31.79 -19.14
CA LYS A 163 -4.15 -33.07 -18.46
C LYS A 163 -4.75 -33.19 -17.05
N ARG A 164 -5.02 -32.05 -16.38
CA ARG A 164 -5.60 -31.99 -15.04
C ARG A 164 -6.86 -31.14 -15.09
N THR A 165 -8.03 -31.73 -14.87
CA THR A 165 -9.31 -31.00 -14.89
C THR A 165 -9.49 -30.11 -13.66
N THR A 166 -8.77 -30.38 -12.56
CA THR A 166 -8.83 -29.58 -11.33
C THR A 166 -8.29 -28.16 -11.47
N VAL A 167 -7.49 -27.87 -12.51
CA VAL A 167 -6.98 -26.51 -12.79
C VAL A 167 -7.89 -25.71 -13.72
N GLN A 168 -8.97 -26.30 -14.21
CA GLN A 168 -9.92 -25.62 -15.08
C GLN A 168 -10.69 -24.56 -14.29
N THR A 169 -10.58 -23.31 -14.71
CA THR A 169 -11.34 -22.19 -14.16
C THR A 169 -12.62 -21.96 -14.96
N THR A 170 -13.63 -21.40 -14.27
CA THR A 170 -14.81 -20.81 -14.92
C THR A 170 -14.42 -19.46 -15.51
N LYS A 171 -15.07 -19.07 -16.61
CA LYS A 171 -14.89 -17.74 -17.21
C LYS A 171 -15.23 -16.66 -16.18
N PHE A 172 -14.43 -15.61 -16.12
CA PHE A 172 -14.66 -14.47 -15.27
C PHE A 172 -15.84 -13.64 -15.79
N GLU A 173 -16.79 -13.33 -14.90
CA GLU A 173 -17.92 -12.46 -15.16
C GLU A 173 -17.96 -11.35 -14.11
N ALA A 174 -17.68 -10.12 -14.52
CA ALA A 174 -17.55 -8.97 -13.62
C ALA A 174 -18.83 -8.73 -12.79
N GLN A 175 -20.01 -8.81 -13.43
CA GLN A 175 -21.28 -8.59 -12.73
C GLN A 175 -21.52 -9.65 -11.64
N GLN A 176 -21.30 -10.93 -11.92
CA GLN A 176 -21.45 -11.99 -10.91
C GLN A 176 -20.44 -11.83 -9.77
N PHE A 177 -19.22 -11.38 -10.09
CA PHE A 177 -18.20 -11.09 -9.09
C PHE A 177 -18.64 -9.96 -8.16
N ASP A 178 -19.14 -8.85 -8.71
CA ASP A 178 -19.61 -7.69 -7.94
C ASP A 178 -20.85 -8.03 -7.10
N GLU A 179 -21.75 -8.88 -7.60
CA GLU A 179 -22.91 -9.39 -6.84
C GLU A 179 -22.48 -10.29 -5.68
N LYS A 180 -21.44 -11.12 -5.87
CA LYS A 180 -20.91 -12.03 -4.85
C LYS A 180 -20.05 -11.32 -3.81
N PHE A 181 -19.36 -10.25 -4.21
CA PHE A 181 -18.48 -9.45 -3.38
C PHE A 181 -18.91 -7.98 -3.42
N PRO A 182 -20.11 -7.65 -2.91
CA PRO A 182 -20.60 -6.28 -2.95
C PRO A 182 -19.68 -5.38 -2.12
N LEU A 183 -19.36 -4.20 -2.66
CA LEU A 183 -18.75 -3.13 -1.89
C LEU A 183 -19.75 -2.69 -0.82
N SER A 184 -19.62 -3.23 0.40
CA SER A 184 -20.45 -2.84 1.54
C SER A 184 -20.02 -1.46 2.02
N ALA A 185 -20.53 -0.41 1.36
CA ALA A 185 -20.52 0.92 1.94
C ALA A 185 -21.62 1.01 3.01
N PRO A 186 -21.42 1.75 4.12
CA PRO A 186 -22.48 1.98 5.09
C PRO A 186 -23.73 2.54 4.41
N THR A 187 -24.86 1.86 4.55
CA THR A 187 -26.14 2.11 3.87
C THR A 187 -26.87 3.38 4.33
N GLY A 188 -26.17 4.36 4.89
CA GLY A 188 -26.73 5.58 5.46
C GLY A 188 -27.01 6.70 4.45
N LYS A 189 -27.54 7.83 4.93
CA LYS A 189 -27.69 9.12 4.21
C LYS A 189 -26.33 9.80 3.93
N GLY A 190 -25.35 9.01 3.53
CA GLY A 190 -23.98 9.42 3.30
C GLY A 190 -23.66 9.48 1.81
N LEU A 191 -22.37 9.58 1.54
CA LEU A 191 -21.84 9.64 0.20
C LEU A 191 -21.99 8.29 -0.53
N ASN A 192 -22.59 8.30 -1.72
CA ASN A 192 -22.68 7.11 -2.56
C ASN A 192 -21.38 6.89 -3.32
N ILE A 193 -20.44 6.18 -2.67
CA ILE A 193 -19.11 5.90 -3.22
C ILE A 193 -19.20 5.15 -4.57
N PRO A 194 -19.99 4.07 -4.73
CA PRO A 194 -20.11 3.38 -6.01
C PRO A 194 -20.47 4.31 -7.17
N ARG A 195 -21.47 5.19 -6.97
CA ARG A 195 -21.90 6.16 -7.98
C ARG A 195 -20.78 7.13 -8.40
N ILE A 196 -19.90 7.51 -7.47
CA ILE A 196 -18.77 8.40 -7.77
C ILE A 196 -17.70 7.66 -8.57
N LEU A 197 -17.43 6.40 -8.23
CA LEU A 197 -16.41 5.58 -8.88
C LEU A 197 -16.86 5.14 -10.28
N ASP A 198 -18.11 4.76 -10.47
CA ASP A 198 -18.65 4.32 -11.78
C ASP A 198 -18.76 5.48 -12.78
N GLY A 199 -19.09 6.67 -12.29
CA GLY A 199 -19.20 7.88 -13.09
C GLY A 199 -17.84 8.37 -13.58
N ARG A 200 -17.55 8.23 -14.89
CA ARG A 200 -16.27 8.65 -15.48
C ARG A 200 -15.92 10.12 -15.19
N GLU A 201 -16.89 11.02 -15.31
CA GLU A 201 -16.68 12.45 -15.06
C GLU A 201 -16.45 12.76 -13.58
N GLN A 202 -17.26 12.15 -12.70
CA GLN A 202 -17.16 12.33 -11.25
C GLN A 202 -15.81 11.80 -10.74
N ARG A 203 -15.42 10.61 -11.19
CA ARG A 203 -14.12 10.02 -10.89
C ARG A 203 -12.97 10.89 -11.37
N GLN A 204 -13.04 11.45 -12.58
CA GLN A 204 -11.98 12.34 -13.07
C GLN A 204 -11.89 13.64 -12.26
N LYS A 205 -13.04 14.24 -11.92
CA LYS A 205 -13.09 15.42 -11.04
C LYS A 205 -12.45 15.12 -9.68
N LEU A 206 -12.74 13.95 -9.12
CA LEU A 206 -12.19 13.51 -7.84
C LEU A 206 -10.67 13.27 -7.94
N ILE A 207 -10.18 12.57 -8.97
CA ILE A 207 -8.75 12.35 -9.22
C ILE A 207 -8.00 13.70 -9.27
N ASN A 208 -8.56 14.67 -9.98
CA ASN A 208 -7.98 16.01 -10.08
C ASN A 208 -8.01 16.73 -8.72
N ALA A 209 -9.11 16.63 -7.98
CA ALA A 209 -9.27 17.26 -6.67
C ALA A 209 -8.30 16.69 -5.62
N VAL A 210 -8.03 15.38 -5.65
CA VAL A 210 -7.07 14.74 -4.74
C VAL A 210 -5.63 14.78 -5.24
N GLN A 211 -5.38 15.39 -6.41
CA GLN A 211 -4.08 15.51 -7.06
C GLN A 211 -3.38 14.14 -7.22
N LEU A 212 -4.15 13.10 -7.53
CA LEU A 212 -3.61 11.76 -7.71
C LEU A 212 -3.06 11.61 -9.14
N VAL A 213 -1.77 11.34 -9.28
CA VAL A 213 -1.19 10.91 -10.56
C VAL A 213 -1.43 9.42 -10.69
N VAL A 214 -2.46 9.04 -11.45
CA VAL A 214 -2.67 7.65 -11.85
C VAL A 214 -1.92 7.45 -13.16
N GLU A 215 -0.81 6.72 -13.14
CA GLU A 215 -0.14 6.33 -14.38
C GLU A 215 -1.09 5.44 -15.20
N PRO A 216 -1.29 5.73 -16.49
CA PRO A 216 -2.08 4.87 -17.35
C PRO A 216 -1.35 3.54 -17.54
N THR A 217 -1.82 2.48 -16.89
CA THR A 217 -1.35 1.13 -17.14
C THR A 217 -1.79 0.69 -18.53
N GLY A 218 -0.85 0.69 -19.49
CA GLY A 218 -1.00 -0.05 -20.74
C GLY A 218 -0.26 0.53 -21.94
N GLN A 219 1.03 0.21 -22.09
CA GLN A 219 1.62 -0.05 -23.41
C GLN A 219 2.66 -1.18 -23.30
N PRO A 220 2.68 -2.13 -24.26
CA PRO A 220 3.62 -3.23 -24.28
C PRO A 220 5.01 -2.75 -24.70
N ASP A 221 6.04 -3.38 -24.13
CA ASP A 221 7.44 -3.21 -24.51
C ASP A 221 7.62 -3.28 -26.03
N SER A 222 8.23 -2.25 -26.60
CA SER A 222 8.85 -2.31 -27.92
C SER A 222 10.12 -1.45 -27.93
N PRO A 223 11.23 -1.99 -28.44
CA PRO A 223 12.57 -1.45 -28.21
C PRO A 223 12.81 -0.19 -29.04
N SER A 224 13.27 0.86 -28.40
CA SER A 224 13.67 2.10 -29.05
C SER A 224 15.00 1.93 -29.80
N THR A 225 14.92 1.72 -31.11
CA THR A 225 16.05 1.92 -32.03
C THR A 225 16.01 3.32 -32.63
N SER A 226 16.89 4.21 -32.15
CA SER A 226 17.70 5.16 -32.93
C SER A 226 18.46 6.08 -31.95
N GLY A 227 19.76 6.33 -32.01
CA GLY A 227 20.77 6.04 -33.02
C GLY A 227 21.49 7.30 -33.48
N ARG A 228 22.47 7.80 -32.70
CA ARG A 228 23.66 8.59 -33.12
C ARG A 228 24.49 8.92 -31.87
N GLY A 229 25.75 8.54 -31.67
CA GLY A 229 26.76 7.94 -32.52
C GLY A 229 28.06 8.74 -32.38
N THR A 230 29.03 8.29 -31.58
CA THR A 230 30.45 8.66 -31.78
C THR A 230 31.41 7.57 -31.26
N LYS A 231 31.76 6.68 -32.18
CA LYS A 231 33.07 6.05 -32.47
C LYS A 231 34.14 6.01 -31.37
N ARG A 232 34.58 4.79 -31.03
CA ARG A 232 35.99 4.34 -31.03
C ARG A 232 36.02 2.80 -31.16
N SER A 233 36.72 2.30 -32.17
CA SER A 233 37.13 0.89 -32.37
C SER A 233 38.66 0.87 -32.57
N PRO A 234 39.36 -0.28 -32.73
CA PRO A 234 39.03 -1.69 -32.44
C PRO A 234 40.17 -2.45 -31.70
N SER A 235 39.90 -3.65 -31.17
CA SER A 235 40.94 -4.68 -30.98
C SER A 235 40.36 -6.10 -31.12
N THR A 236 40.65 -6.68 -32.29
CA THR A 236 40.85 -8.10 -32.67
C THR A 236 40.04 -9.26 -32.01
N ASN A 237 39.07 -9.75 -32.78
CA ASN A 237 38.58 -11.13 -33.10
C ASN A 237 39.53 -12.35 -32.90
N PRO A 238 39.15 -13.64 -33.20
CA PRO A 238 37.81 -14.30 -33.34
C PRO A 238 37.74 -15.79 -32.87
N ARG A 239 36.52 -16.38 -32.82
CA ARG A 239 36.12 -17.79 -33.19
C ARG A 239 34.80 -18.13 -32.46
N ASN A 240 33.77 -18.79 -33.01
CA ASN A 240 33.41 -19.29 -34.34
C ASN A 240 31.92 -19.73 -34.29
N LYS A 241 31.16 -19.44 -35.36
CA LYS A 241 30.10 -20.25 -36.02
C LYS A 241 28.94 -20.82 -35.16
N SER A 242 27.68 -20.36 -35.31
CA SER A 242 26.70 -20.59 -36.40
C SER A 242 26.26 -22.05 -36.59
N MET A 243 25.01 -22.37 -36.26
CA MET A 243 23.95 -22.82 -37.19
C MET A 243 22.77 -23.45 -36.44
N ALA A 244 21.58 -23.12 -36.95
CA ALA A 244 20.31 -23.78 -36.70
C ALA A 244 20.29 -25.23 -37.20
N MET A 245 19.46 -26.07 -36.57
CA MET A 245 18.66 -27.20 -37.12
C MET A 245 17.90 -27.79 -35.92
N ALA A 246 16.57 -27.79 -35.87
CA ALA A 246 15.68 -28.69 -36.62
C ALA A 246 16.09 -30.17 -36.49
N GLU A 247 15.14 -30.98 -36.01
CA GLU A 247 15.15 -32.45 -36.00
C GLU A 247 16.12 -33.18 -35.07
N ARG A 248 15.55 -33.82 -34.03
CA ARG A 248 15.95 -35.12 -33.43
C ARG A 248 15.04 -35.34 -32.20
N PHE A 249 14.24 -36.39 -32.03
CA PHE A 249 14.25 -37.72 -32.61
C PHE A 249 12.82 -38.28 -32.75
N LYS A 250 12.64 -38.95 -33.89
CA LYS A 250 11.58 -39.87 -34.26
C LYS A 250 11.61 -41.14 -33.40
N MET A 251 10.42 -41.72 -33.21
CA MET A 251 10.07 -43.14 -33.35
C MET A 251 11.15 -44.18 -33.06
N GLN A 252 10.87 -45.02 -32.06
CA GLN A 252 11.13 -46.44 -32.15
C GLN A 252 9.78 -47.17 -32.15
N SER A 253 9.36 -47.57 -33.35
CA SER A 253 8.49 -48.73 -33.57
C SER A 253 9.39 -49.86 -34.04
N SER A 254 9.34 -50.99 -33.35
CA SER A 254 9.66 -52.29 -33.94
C SER A 254 8.69 -53.29 -33.32
N ASP A 255 7.71 -53.66 -34.13
CA ASP A 255 6.91 -54.88 -34.04
C ASP A 255 7.83 -56.11 -34.17
N ASP A 256 7.43 -57.21 -33.53
CA ASP A 256 7.31 -58.57 -34.11
C ASP A 256 7.13 -59.57 -32.94
N GLU A 257 5.89 -59.94 -32.55
CA GLU A 257 4.99 -60.98 -33.10
C GLU A 257 5.07 -62.31 -32.29
N PRO A 258 4.15 -63.29 -32.45
CA PRO A 258 3.26 -63.77 -31.39
C PRO A 258 3.49 -65.26 -30.99
N ASP A 259 2.83 -65.73 -29.93
CA ASP A 259 2.13 -67.03 -29.92
C ASP A 259 1.34 -67.30 -28.62
N ASP A 260 0.08 -67.66 -28.83
CA ASP A 260 -0.96 -68.22 -27.94
C ASP A 260 -0.57 -69.67 -27.51
N PRO A 261 -1.38 -70.53 -26.81
CA PRO A 261 -2.64 -70.35 -26.08
C PRO A 261 -2.72 -71.07 -24.70
N ASN A 262 -3.81 -70.79 -23.97
CA ASN A 262 -4.43 -71.65 -22.94
C ASN A 262 -3.59 -72.11 -21.72
N ASN A 263 -3.93 -71.60 -20.53
CA ASN A 263 -4.24 -72.54 -19.45
C ASN A 263 -5.33 -72.02 -18.51
N VAL A 264 -6.40 -72.80 -18.48
CA VAL A 264 -7.52 -72.77 -17.55
C VAL A 264 -7.05 -73.25 -16.19
N LYS A 265 -7.43 -72.55 -15.13
CA LYS A 265 -8.03 -73.12 -13.91
C LYS A 265 -8.60 -72.02 -13.02
#